data_AF-A0AA97NW52-F1
#
_entry.id   AF-A0AA97NW52-F1
#
_cell.length_a   1.000
_cell.length_b   1.000
_cell.length_c   1.000
_cell.angle_alpha   90.00
_cell.angle_beta   90.00
_cell.angle_gamma   90.00
#
_symmetry.space_group_name_H-M   'P 1'
#
loop_
_entity.id
_entity.type
_entity.pdbx_description
1 polymer ?
#
loop_
_entity_poly.entity_id
_entity_poly.type
_entity_poly.pdbx_seq_one_letter_code
_entity_poly.pdbx_strand_id
1 'polypeptide(L)'
;MAIKGYTVLRRKWKSRKPIWALMLAELITMIPLLVLFGIAQPDTFRTLMWRIGYAEKLNSNPNIILYALANHEPIPKLPFVWSQLLTEFNVAISVMSLFFLLAKMIGFIMKIYFPVIAVGCNIVMTAVYAVSVYGQAGPDYLDPRYPSPTPWYLRRSCDVAEGYGAGKTCMIIQGTFAATVVMLCIYVINLGWSIFNMIPTKHDKTHDEDEDGEEYASSDSPTEVKTWEMQPQTAGPGGVPFTPRTQAFHTLDRKLPFRAYAEQRQQYS
;
A
#
# COMPACT_ATOMS: atom_id res chain seq x y z
N MET A 1 3.30 14.89 -22.46
CA MET A 1 4.68 15.30 -22.74
C MET A 1 5.54 14.03 -22.74
N ALA A 2 5.73 13.43 -23.91
CA ALA A 2 6.50 12.21 -24.06
C ALA A 2 7.98 12.58 -24.11
N ILE A 3 8.73 12.24 -23.07
CA ILE A 3 10.18 12.23 -23.12
C ILE A 3 10.54 10.92 -23.83
N LYS A 4 11.16 11.02 -25.01
CA LYS A 4 11.65 9.90 -25.84
C LYS A 4 12.21 8.76 -24.96
N GLY A 5 11.66 7.56 -25.12
CA GLY A 5 12.16 6.33 -24.50
C GLY A 5 11.78 6.07 -23.03
N TYR A 6 10.98 6.91 -22.36
CA TYR A 6 10.66 6.68 -20.94
C TYR A 6 9.31 5.98 -20.73
N THR A 7 9.32 4.67 -20.46
CA THR A 7 8.11 3.89 -20.13
C THR A 7 7.74 4.04 -18.65
N VAL A 8 7.31 5.26 -18.26
CA VAL A 8 6.82 5.60 -16.90
C VAL A 8 5.89 4.51 -16.34
N LEU A 9 5.04 3.93 -17.19
CA LEU A 9 3.97 3.01 -16.81
C LEU A 9 4.42 1.57 -16.53
N ARG A 10 5.57 1.09 -17.02
CA ARG A 10 5.99 -0.33 -16.92
C ARG A 10 7.13 -0.58 -15.93
N ARG A 11 7.60 0.46 -15.23
CA ARG A 11 8.79 0.38 -14.38
C ARG A 11 8.61 -0.58 -13.21
N LYS A 12 9.56 -1.49 -13.03
CA LYS A 12 9.62 -2.44 -11.90
C LYS A 12 10.20 -1.76 -10.66
N TRP A 13 9.82 -2.24 -9.47
CA TRP A 13 10.40 -1.77 -8.20
C TRP A 13 11.89 -2.13 -8.07
N LYS A 14 12.71 -1.17 -7.64
CA LYS A 14 14.14 -1.39 -7.41
C LYS A 14 14.42 -2.36 -6.26
N SER A 15 13.62 -2.27 -5.18
CA SER A 15 13.70 -3.19 -4.03
C SER A 15 12.33 -3.43 -3.42
N ARG A 16 12.02 -4.70 -3.16
CA ARG A 16 10.72 -5.17 -2.62
C ARG A 16 10.67 -5.27 -1.11
N LYS A 17 11.83 -5.42 -0.45
CA LYS A 17 11.95 -5.53 1.02
C LYS A 17 11.35 -4.33 1.77
N PRO A 18 11.65 -3.06 1.42
CA PRO A 18 11.12 -1.92 2.16
C PRO A 18 9.60 -1.79 2.04
N ILE A 19 9.01 -2.23 0.93
CA ILE A 19 7.56 -2.18 0.72
C ILE A 19 6.85 -3.15 1.67
N TRP A 20 7.39 -4.36 1.84
CA TRP A 20 6.89 -5.32 2.84
C TRP A 20 7.00 -4.78 4.28
N ALA A 21 8.12 -4.15 4.63
CA ALA A 21 8.29 -3.55 5.95
C ALA A 21 7.29 -2.40 6.20
N LEU A 22 7.09 -1.54 5.20
CA LEU A 22 6.12 -0.44 5.29
C LEU A 22 4.68 -0.95 5.35
N MET A 23 4.31 -1.99 4.59
CA MET A 23 2.97 -2.60 4.70
C MET A 23 2.72 -3.21 6.08
N LEU A 24 3.73 -3.83 6.69
CA LEU A 24 3.61 -4.35 8.06
C LEU A 24 3.44 -3.21 9.07
N ALA A 25 4.20 -2.12 8.93
CA ALA A 25 4.07 -0.94 9.77
C ALA A 25 2.68 -0.28 9.64
N GLU A 26 2.17 -0.17 8.41
CA GLU A 26 0.80 0.29 8.13
C GLU A 26 -0.23 -0.58 8.86
N LEU A 27 -0.10 -1.91 8.77
CA LEU A 27 -1.03 -2.83 9.43
C LEU A 27 -1.03 -2.66 10.95
N ILE A 28 0.16 -2.63 11.57
CA ILE A 28 0.33 -2.49 13.03
C ILE A 28 -0.29 -1.19 13.54
N THR A 29 -0.19 -0.10 12.77
CA THR A 29 -0.73 1.20 13.17
C THR A 29 -2.22 1.34 12.82
N MET A 30 -2.69 0.68 11.76
CA MET A 30 -4.08 0.78 11.31
C MET A 30 -5.05 0.07 12.25
N ILE A 31 -4.69 -1.12 12.76
CA ILE A 31 -5.53 -1.90 13.69
C ILE A 31 -5.96 -1.05 14.91
N PRO A 32 -5.06 -0.44 15.70
CA PRO A 32 -5.47 0.38 16.83
C PRO A 32 -6.25 1.62 16.40
N LEU A 33 -5.92 2.25 15.26
CA LEU A 33 -6.69 3.40 14.76
C LEU A 33 -8.13 3.04 14.43
N LEU A 34 -8.37 1.87 13.82
CA LEU A 34 -9.72 1.39 13.50
C LEU A 34 -10.54 1.20 14.79
N VAL A 35 -9.95 0.59 15.81
CA VAL A 35 -10.60 0.36 17.11
C VAL A 35 -10.88 1.68 17.82
N LEU A 36 -9.88 2.56 17.92
CA LEU A 36 -9.98 3.83 18.64
C LEU A 36 -10.99 4.79 17.99
N PHE A 37 -10.99 4.88 16.66
CA PHE A 37 -11.98 5.66 15.94
C PHE A 37 -13.38 5.05 16.00
N GLY A 38 -13.49 3.72 16.01
CA GLY A 38 -14.77 3.03 16.22
C GLY A 38 -15.39 3.33 17.58
N ILE A 39 -14.59 3.33 18.66
CA ILE A 39 -15.07 3.66 20.02
C ILE A 39 -15.42 5.14 20.15
N ALA A 40 -14.74 6.02 19.42
CA ALA A 40 -14.99 7.45 19.46
C ALA A 40 -16.36 7.85 18.87
N GLN A 41 -16.94 7.04 17.99
CA GLN A 41 -18.25 7.27 17.40
C GLN A 41 -19.40 6.99 18.38
N PRO A 42 -20.48 7.79 18.35
CA PRO A 42 -20.67 9.04 17.60
C PRO A 42 -20.12 10.28 18.33
N ASP A 43 -20.01 10.24 19.66
CA ASP A 43 -19.62 11.38 20.49
C ASP A 43 -19.08 10.98 21.87
N THR A 44 -18.43 9.82 21.97
CA THR A 44 -17.99 9.26 23.27
C THR A 44 -17.00 10.19 23.98
N PHE A 45 -16.16 10.88 23.20
CA PHE A 45 -15.04 11.66 23.71
C PHE A 45 -15.17 13.17 23.49
N ARG A 46 -15.78 13.58 22.38
CA ARG A 46 -15.74 14.96 21.86
C ARG A 46 -16.51 15.92 22.76
N THR A 47 -17.78 15.66 23.06
CA THR A 47 -18.57 16.53 23.94
C THR A 47 -18.05 16.56 25.38
N LEU A 48 -17.55 15.43 25.90
CA LEU A 48 -16.98 15.37 27.24
C LEU A 48 -15.73 16.27 27.36
N MET A 49 -14.79 16.13 26.43
CA MET A 49 -13.58 16.96 26.44
C MET A 49 -13.89 18.43 26.15
N TRP A 50 -14.90 18.70 25.33
CA TRP A 50 -15.34 20.07 25.11
C TRP A 50 -15.85 20.71 26.40
N ARG A 51 -16.71 20.02 27.16
CA ARG A 51 -17.27 20.50 28.43
C ARG A 51 -16.21 20.72 29.51
N ILE A 52 -15.27 19.79 29.67
CA ILE A 52 -14.17 19.93 30.64
C ILE A 52 -13.31 21.14 30.30
N GLY A 53 -12.96 21.31 29.01
CA GLY A 53 -12.21 22.48 28.57
C GLY A 53 -12.92 23.79 28.92
N TYR A 54 -14.25 23.82 28.82
CA TYR A 54 -15.01 25.05 29.06
C TYR A 54 -15.10 25.37 30.55
N ALA A 55 -15.27 24.34 31.38
CA ALA A 55 -15.25 24.48 32.85
C ALA A 55 -13.93 25.11 33.33
N GLU A 56 -12.83 24.72 32.70
CA GLU A 56 -11.48 25.24 32.99
C GLU A 56 -11.10 26.50 32.17
N LYS A 57 -12.04 27.06 31.40
CA LYS A 57 -11.84 28.26 30.55
C LYS A 57 -10.73 28.11 29.49
N LEU A 58 -10.55 26.90 28.97
CA LEU A 58 -9.51 26.54 28.00
C LEU A 58 -10.02 26.46 26.55
N ASN A 59 -11.32 26.47 26.33
CA ASN A 59 -11.97 26.45 25.01
C ASN A 59 -13.37 27.10 25.07
N SER A 60 -14.04 27.12 23.93
CA SER A 60 -15.38 27.69 23.74
C SER A 60 -16.48 26.91 24.45
N ASN A 61 -17.62 27.55 24.70
CA ASN A 61 -18.77 26.87 25.32
C ASN A 61 -19.47 25.91 24.33
N PRO A 62 -19.65 24.61 24.65
CA PRO A 62 -20.43 23.69 23.81
C PRO A 62 -21.91 24.07 23.67
N ASN A 63 -22.49 24.78 24.65
CA ASN A 63 -23.89 25.18 24.65
C ASN A 63 -24.19 26.39 23.77
N ILE A 64 -23.19 26.99 23.12
CA ILE A 64 -23.40 28.16 22.25
C ILE A 64 -24.33 27.85 21.08
N ILE A 65 -24.34 26.61 20.58
CA ILE A 65 -25.24 26.17 19.52
C ILE A 65 -26.69 26.16 20.02
N LEU A 66 -26.90 25.62 21.23
CA LEU A 66 -28.23 25.58 21.85
C LEU A 66 -28.72 26.99 22.20
N TYR A 67 -27.82 27.86 22.65
CA TYR A 67 -28.11 29.26 22.90
C TYR A 67 -28.53 29.99 21.63
N ALA A 68 -27.78 29.85 20.53
CA ALA A 68 -28.11 30.48 19.26
C ALA A 68 -29.45 29.97 18.72
N LEU A 69 -29.70 28.66 18.81
CA LEU A 69 -30.97 28.04 18.41
C LEU A 69 -32.16 28.53 19.24
N ALA A 70 -31.99 28.65 20.56
CA ALA A 70 -33.05 29.12 21.46
C ALA A 70 -33.38 30.62 21.28
N ASN A 71 -32.40 31.43 20.89
CA ASN A 71 -32.57 32.87 20.68
C ASN A 71 -32.85 33.26 19.21
N HIS A 72 -33.04 32.28 18.32
CA HIS A 72 -33.19 32.51 16.88
C HIS A 72 -32.04 33.31 16.25
N GLU A 73 -30.84 33.19 16.81
CA GLU A 73 -29.62 33.78 16.29
C GLU A 73 -28.99 32.88 15.21
N PRO A 74 -28.19 33.42 14.28
CA PRO A 74 -27.48 32.61 13.30
C PRO A 74 -26.52 31.63 14.00
N ILE A 75 -26.60 30.35 13.63
CA ILE A 75 -25.76 29.29 14.21
C ILE A 75 -24.30 29.60 13.90
N PRO A 76 -23.43 29.77 14.92
CA PRO A 76 -22.04 30.10 14.69
C PRO A 76 -21.30 28.91 14.08
N LYS A 77 -20.29 29.19 13.25
CA LYS A 77 -19.53 28.15 12.54
C LYS A 77 -18.76 27.28 13.54
N LEU A 78 -19.16 26.02 13.67
CA LEU A 78 -18.53 25.07 14.58
C LEU A 78 -17.06 24.81 14.19
N PRO A 79 -16.11 24.89 15.14
CA PRO A 79 -14.73 24.50 14.91
C PRO A 79 -14.63 23.04 14.48
N PHE A 80 -13.75 22.77 13.52
CA PHE A 80 -13.66 21.45 12.90
C PHE A 80 -13.31 20.34 13.91
N VAL A 81 -12.48 20.65 14.92
CA VAL A 81 -12.12 19.76 16.05
C VAL A 81 -13.36 19.20 16.75
N TRP A 82 -14.35 20.06 17.01
CA TRP A 82 -15.53 19.72 17.79
C TRP A 82 -16.71 19.28 16.93
N SER A 83 -16.49 19.12 15.62
CA SER A 83 -17.51 18.68 14.67
C SER A 83 -17.66 17.16 14.64
N GLN A 84 -18.89 16.69 14.45
CA GLN A 84 -19.18 15.28 14.17
C GLN A 84 -18.57 14.83 12.85
N LEU A 85 -18.45 15.74 11.87
CA LEU A 85 -17.84 15.49 10.57
C LEU A 85 -16.40 14.97 10.70
N LEU A 86 -15.61 15.51 11.63
CA LEU A 86 -14.25 15.02 11.87
C LEU A 86 -14.23 13.58 12.41
N THR A 87 -15.12 13.26 13.35
CA THR A 87 -15.20 11.91 13.92
C THR A 87 -15.63 10.90 12.85
N GLU A 88 -16.61 11.25 12.01
CA GLU A 88 -17.09 10.40 10.91
C GLU A 88 -16.03 10.24 9.82
N PHE A 89 -15.35 11.32 9.48
CA PHE A 89 -14.23 11.31 8.55
C PHE A 89 -13.11 10.38 9.03
N ASN A 90 -12.73 10.44 10.31
CA ASN A 90 -11.69 9.60 10.88
C ASN A 90 -12.01 8.09 10.81
N VAL A 91 -13.28 7.72 10.98
CA VAL A 91 -13.74 6.33 10.84
C VAL A 91 -13.74 5.92 9.36
N ALA A 92 -14.21 6.80 8.48
CA ALA A 92 -14.22 6.53 7.05
C ALA A 92 -12.79 6.31 6.52
N ILE A 93 -11.81 7.13 6.90
CA ILE A 93 -10.42 6.98 6.45
C ILE A 93 -9.76 5.72 7.02
N SER A 94 -10.11 5.25 8.22
CA SER A 94 -9.55 4.01 8.77
C SER A 94 -10.11 2.77 8.08
N VAL A 95 -11.39 2.79 7.71
CA VAL A 95 -11.99 1.73 6.89
C VAL A 95 -11.40 1.76 5.47
N MET A 96 -11.29 2.94 4.85
CA MET A 96 -10.66 3.07 3.55
C MET A 96 -9.20 2.61 3.56
N SER A 97 -8.42 2.97 4.58
CA SER A 97 -7.00 2.57 4.67
C SER A 97 -6.83 1.05 4.82
N LEU A 98 -7.74 0.36 5.51
CA LEU A 98 -7.80 -1.10 5.53
C LEU A 98 -7.98 -1.67 4.11
N PHE A 99 -8.97 -1.20 3.36
CA PHE A 99 -9.20 -1.67 2.00
C PHE A 99 -8.01 -1.38 1.08
N PHE A 100 -7.41 -0.19 1.19
CA PHE A 100 -6.21 0.17 0.44
C PHE A 100 -5.03 -0.74 0.78
N LEU A 101 -4.82 -1.08 2.05
CA LEU A 101 -3.76 -1.99 2.46
C LEU A 101 -3.96 -3.39 1.88
N LEU A 102 -5.20 -3.91 1.91
CA LEU A 102 -5.53 -5.20 1.30
C LEU A 102 -5.32 -5.19 -0.22
N ALA A 103 -5.82 -4.16 -0.91
CA ALA A 103 -5.63 -3.99 -2.35
C ALA A 103 -4.14 -3.85 -2.73
N LYS A 104 -3.37 -3.10 -1.94
CA LYS A 104 -1.92 -2.93 -2.08
C LYS A 104 -1.21 -4.28 -1.92
N MET A 105 -1.56 -5.07 -0.92
CA MET A 105 -0.97 -6.39 -0.68
C MET A 105 -1.25 -7.34 -1.87
N ILE A 106 -2.50 -7.43 -2.34
CA ILE A 106 -2.88 -8.26 -3.48
C ILE A 106 -2.16 -7.79 -4.75
N GLY A 107 -2.18 -6.49 -5.02
CA GLY A 107 -1.49 -5.90 -6.17
C GLY A 107 0.02 -6.14 -6.15
N PHE A 108 0.62 -6.18 -4.95
CA PHE A 108 2.03 -6.48 -4.77
C PHE A 108 2.35 -7.95 -5.05
N ILE A 109 1.52 -8.89 -4.59
CA ILE A 109 1.66 -10.33 -4.85
C ILE A 109 1.50 -10.63 -6.35
N MET A 110 0.49 -10.04 -6.98
CA MET A 110 0.19 -10.17 -8.42
C MET A 110 1.22 -9.46 -9.32
N LYS A 111 2.16 -8.70 -8.74
CA LYS A 111 3.17 -7.90 -9.46
C LYS A 111 2.58 -6.84 -10.40
N ILE A 112 1.34 -6.40 -10.17
CA ILE A 112 0.63 -5.36 -10.95
C ILE A 112 0.78 -3.97 -10.28
N TYR A 113 1.22 -3.93 -9.02
CA TYR A 113 1.44 -2.68 -8.30
C TYR A 113 2.69 -1.96 -8.82
N PHE A 114 2.54 -1.09 -9.83
CA PHE A 114 3.63 -0.28 -10.38
C PHE A 114 3.89 0.97 -9.52
N PRO A 115 5.13 1.52 -9.51
CA PRO A 115 5.48 2.72 -8.76
C PRO A 115 4.58 3.93 -9.05
N VAL A 116 4.09 4.10 -10.28
CA VAL A 116 3.17 5.20 -10.65
C VAL A 116 1.85 5.12 -9.92
N ILE A 117 1.24 3.92 -9.90
CA ILE A 117 -0.01 3.65 -9.17
C ILE A 117 0.24 3.88 -7.68
N ALA A 118 1.39 3.44 -7.18
CA ALA A 118 1.77 3.64 -5.79
C ALA A 118 1.89 5.12 -5.43
N VAL A 119 2.52 5.95 -6.26
CA VAL A 119 2.60 7.41 -6.04
C VAL A 119 1.19 8.00 -5.95
N GLY A 120 0.31 7.72 -6.92
CA GLY A 120 -1.05 8.24 -6.91
C GLY A 120 -1.84 7.86 -5.66
N CYS A 121 -1.83 6.56 -5.30
CA CYS A 121 -2.50 6.09 -4.08
C CYS A 121 -1.91 6.71 -2.81
N ASN A 122 -0.58 6.78 -2.69
CA ASN A 122 0.05 7.36 -1.51
C ASN A 122 -0.17 8.88 -1.39
N ILE A 123 -0.29 9.61 -2.51
CA ILE A 123 -0.65 11.04 -2.48
C ILE A 123 -2.04 11.21 -1.86
N VAL A 124 -3.02 10.44 -2.35
CA VAL A 124 -4.40 10.50 -1.84
C VAL A 124 -4.43 10.18 -0.36
N MET A 125 -3.80 9.07 0.06
CA MET A 125 -3.75 8.64 1.46
C MET A 125 -3.06 9.67 2.36
N THR A 126 -1.94 10.24 1.91
CA THR A 126 -1.25 11.30 2.64
C THR A 126 -2.13 12.52 2.82
N ALA A 127 -2.87 12.93 1.77
CA ALA A 127 -3.75 14.09 1.84
C ALA A 127 -4.90 13.90 2.83
N VAL A 128 -5.59 12.74 2.82
CA VAL A 128 -6.68 12.50 3.77
C VAL A 128 -6.19 12.38 5.22
N TYR A 129 -5.03 11.75 5.47
CA TYR A 129 -4.46 11.71 6.81
C TYR A 129 -3.93 13.08 7.27
N ALA A 130 -3.45 13.93 6.36
CA ALA A 130 -3.08 15.30 6.70
C ALA A 130 -4.30 16.13 7.15
N VAL A 131 -5.44 15.98 6.45
CA VAL A 131 -6.71 16.60 6.88
C VAL A 131 -7.16 16.08 8.25
N SER A 132 -7.01 14.78 8.50
CA SER A 132 -7.34 14.18 9.81
C SER A 132 -6.49 14.76 10.95
N VAL A 133 -5.17 14.86 10.75
CA VAL A 133 -4.25 15.43 11.75
C VAL A 133 -4.53 16.92 11.95
N TYR A 134 -4.74 17.67 10.88
CA TYR A 134 -5.13 19.09 10.95
C TYR A 134 -6.45 19.27 11.70
N GLY A 135 -7.45 18.42 11.46
CA GLY A 135 -8.73 18.47 12.15
C GLY A 135 -8.60 18.16 13.64
N GLN A 136 -7.81 17.14 14.01
CA GLN A 136 -7.60 16.77 15.42
C GLN A 136 -6.76 17.77 16.21
N ALA A 137 -5.83 18.48 15.54
CA ALA A 137 -5.00 19.53 16.14
C ALA A 137 -5.50 20.94 15.81
N GLY A 138 -6.70 21.06 15.26
CA GLY A 138 -7.21 22.32 14.73
C GLY A 138 -7.49 23.37 15.81
N PRO A 139 -7.60 24.64 15.42
CA PRO A 139 -7.95 25.70 16.35
C PRO A 139 -9.45 25.74 16.65
N ASP A 140 -9.77 26.26 17.82
CA ASP A 140 -11.10 26.68 18.23
C ASP A 140 -11.03 28.15 18.68
N TYR A 141 -11.57 29.02 17.80
CA TYR A 141 -11.71 30.47 17.97
C TYR A 141 -13.18 30.91 18.02
N LEU A 142 -14.08 30.00 18.42
CA LEU A 142 -15.51 30.28 18.43
C LEU A 142 -15.88 31.35 19.47
N ASP A 143 -15.25 31.33 20.64
CA ASP A 143 -15.38 32.35 21.67
C ASP A 143 -14.10 33.23 21.74
N PRO A 144 -14.19 34.55 21.44
CA PRO A 144 -13.07 35.48 21.58
C PRO A 144 -12.50 35.58 23.01
N ARG A 145 -13.28 35.20 24.04
CA ARG A 145 -12.85 35.25 25.45
C ARG A 145 -11.88 34.13 25.80
N TYR A 146 -12.02 32.97 25.16
CA TYR A 146 -11.21 31.77 25.43
C TYR A 146 -10.66 31.17 24.12
N PRO A 147 -9.80 31.91 23.38
CA PRO A 147 -9.25 31.41 22.13
C PRO A 147 -8.29 30.24 22.39
N SER A 148 -8.46 29.16 21.62
CA SER A 148 -7.65 27.96 21.75
C SER A 148 -7.04 27.59 20.40
N PRO A 149 -5.74 27.88 20.15
CA PRO A 149 -5.12 27.61 18.85
C PRO A 149 -5.00 26.10 18.56
N THR A 150 -4.99 25.28 19.61
CA THR A 150 -5.08 23.83 19.52
C THR A 150 -5.92 23.31 20.69
N PRO A 151 -6.48 22.08 20.60
CA PRO A 151 -7.32 21.53 21.64
C PRO A 151 -6.56 21.42 22.97
N TRP A 152 -7.22 21.75 24.07
CA TRP A 152 -6.57 21.87 25.37
C TRP A 152 -5.90 20.56 25.82
N TYR A 153 -6.51 19.40 25.50
CA TYR A 153 -6.00 18.08 25.86
C TYR A 153 -4.72 17.70 25.10
N LEU A 154 -4.32 18.44 24.06
CA LEU A 154 -3.01 18.29 23.40
C LEU A 154 -1.94 19.21 24.00
N ARG A 155 -2.34 20.30 24.66
CA ARG A 155 -1.41 21.29 25.25
C ARG A 155 -1.18 21.10 26.74
N ARG A 156 -2.12 20.48 27.44
CA ARG A 156 -2.11 20.28 28.90
C ARG A 156 -1.99 18.80 29.21
N SER A 157 -1.54 18.49 30.43
CA SER A 157 -1.52 17.13 30.95
C SER A 157 -2.96 16.63 31.19
N CYS A 158 -3.12 15.31 31.21
CA CYS A 158 -4.40 14.67 31.48
C CYS A 158 -4.88 14.81 32.94
N ASP A 159 -4.08 15.41 33.82
CA ASP A 159 -4.41 15.67 35.23
C ASP A 159 -5.66 16.56 35.35
N VAL A 160 -5.84 17.50 34.42
CA VAL A 160 -7.03 18.36 34.35
C VAL A 160 -8.30 17.51 34.14
N ALA A 161 -8.21 16.45 33.33
CA ALA A 161 -9.31 15.53 33.10
C ALA A 161 -9.51 14.55 34.26
N GLU A 162 -8.48 14.30 35.07
CA GLU A 162 -8.54 13.38 36.21
C GLU A 162 -9.48 13.91 37.30
N GLY A 163 -9.51 15.23 37.54
CA GLY A 163 -10.48 15.87 38.45
C GLY A 163 -11.94 15.61 38.08
N TYR A 164 -12.23 15.25 36.83
CA TYR A 164 -13.56 14.93 36.31
C TYR A 164 -13.75 13.41 36.06
N GLY A 165 -12.82 12.56 36.52
CA GLY A 165 -12.86 11.11 36.29
C GLY A 165 -12.56 10.68 34.85
N ALA A 166 -12.07 11.59 34.00
CA ALA A 166 -11.85 11.39 32.57
C ALA A 166 -10.36 11.32 32.16
N GLY A 167 -9.45 11.13 33.13
CA GLY A 167 -8.00 11.05 32.88
C GLY A 167 -7.61 9.97 31.86
N LYS A 168 -8.17 8.76 32.00
CA LYS A 168 -7.94 7.64 31.06
C LYS A 168 -8.42 7.99 29.65
N THR A 169 -9.57 8.65 29.55
CA THR A 169 -10.14 9.10 28.28
C THR A 169 -9.22 10.11 27.58
N CYS A 170 -8.64 11.04 28.33
CA CYS A 170 -7.66 11.97 27.79
C CYS A 170 -6.43 11.25 27.22
N MET A 171 -5.88 10.27 27.93
CA MET A 171 -4.74 9.48 27.45
C MET A 171 -5.07 8.71 26.17
N ILE A 172 -6.28 8.15 26.07
CA ILE A 172 -6.75 7.45 24.86
C ILE A 172 -6.81 8.41 23.66
N ILE A 173 -7.32 9.63 23.85
CA ILE A 173 -7.42 10.63 22.77
C ILE A 173 -6.02 11.08 22.33
N GLN A 174 -5.11 11.36 23.27
CA GLN A 174 -3.73 11.70 22.96
C GLN A 174 -3.01 10.56 22.22
N GLY A 175 -3.21 9.31 22.67
CA GLY A 175 -2.68 8.12 22.00
C GLY A 175 -3.25 7.93 20.60
N THR A 176 -4.54 8.21 20.41
CA THR A 176 -5.19 8.19 19.09
C THR A 176 -4.56 9.23 18.17
N PHE A 177 -4.39 10.47 18.64
CA PHE A 177 -3.73 11.52 17.87
C PHE A 177 -2.30 11.13 17.50
N ALA A 178 -1.51 10.63 18.45
CA ALA A 178 -0.16 10.15 18.19
C ALA A 178 -0.12 9.04 17.12
N ALA A 179 -1.02 8.05 17.21
CA ALA A 179 -1.13 7.00 16.20
C ALA A 179 -1.48 7.55 14.81
N THR A 180 -2.33 8.58 14.72
CA THR A 180 -2.66 9.20 13.42
C THR A 180 -1.49 9.96 12.81
N VAL A 181 -0.67 10.62 13.64
CA VAL A 181 0.56 11.27 13.19
C VAL A 181 1.57 10.23 12.71
N VAL A 182 1.74 9.12 13.44
CA VAL A 182 2.60 8.01 13.00
C VAL A 182 2.12 7.45 11.65
N MET A 183 0.81 7.25 11.49
CA MET A 183 0.25 6.79 10.22
C MET A 183 0.50 7.77 9.07
N LEU A 184 0.37 9.08 9.31
CA LEU A 184 0.72 10.10 8.34
C LEU A 184 2.21 10.02 7.94
N CYS A 185 3.11 9.88 8.91
CA CYS A 185 4.54 9.71 8.66
C CYS A 185 4.83 8.47 7.80
N ILE A 186 4.15 7.34 8.07
CA ILE A 186 4.27 6.12 7.28
C ILE A 186 3.85 6.37 5.83
N TYR A 187 2.72 7.05 5.58
CA TYR A 187 2.30 7.37 4.21
C TYR A 187 3.23 8.35 3.50
N VAL A 188 3.78 9.34 4.19
CA VAL A 188 4.80 10.24 3.64
C VAL A 188 6.08 9.48 3.26
N ILE A 189 6.53 8.55 4.10
CA ILE A 189 7.69 7.71 3.79
C ILE A 189 7.39 6.80 2.59
N ASN A 190 6.20 6.19 2.52
CA ASN A 190 5.78 5.40 1.35
C ASN A 190 5.74 6.24 0.07
N LEU A 191 5.26 7.48 0.17
CA LEU A 191 5.22 8.42 -0.94
C LEU A 191 6.65 8.78 -1.40
N GLY A 192 7.53 9.15 -0.48
CA GLY A 192 8.93 9.43 -0.78
C GLY A 192 9.65 8.24 -1.41
N TRP A 193 9.42 7.03 -0.88
CA TRP A 193 9.95 5.80 -1.46
C TRP A 193 9.41 5.53 -2.87
N SER A 194 8.12 5.73 -3.09
CA SER A 194 7.49 5.53 -4.39
C SER A 194 8.02 6.54 -5.43
N ILE A 195 8.20 7.81 -5.04
CA ILE A 195 8.81 8.85 -5.88
C ILE A 195 10.26 8.50 -6.20
N PHE A 196 11.05 8.07 -5.20
CA PHE A 196 12.44 7.67 -5.42
C PHE A 196 12.57 6.53 -6.45
N ASN A 197 11.67 5.55 -6.39
CA ASN A 197 11.62 4.47 -7.38
C ASN A 197 11.11 4.92 -8.76
N MET A 198 10.51 6.11 -8.87
CA MET A 198 10.09 6.72 -10.13
C MET A 198 11.18 7.59 -10.77
N ILE A 199 12.26 7.94 -10.06
CA ILE A 199 13.37 8.74 -10.62
C ILE A 199 14.25 7.86 -11.51
N PRO A 200 14.46 8.20 -12.80
CA PRO A 200 15.23 7.36 -13.72
C PRO A 200 16.70 7.31 -13.29
N THR A 201 17.25 6.10 -13.17
CA THR A 201 18.69 5.87 -12.93
C THR A 201 19.38 5.45 -14.21
N LYS A 202 20.66 5.79 -14.38
CA LYS A 202 21.44 5.48 -15.59
C LYS A 202 21.42 3.99 -15.98
N HIS A 203 21.30 3.10 -14.99
CA HIS A 203 21.24 1.65 -15.20
C HIS A 203 19.94 1.16 -15.87
N ASP A 204 18.83 1.92 -15.76
CA ASP A 204 17.59 1.58 -16.47
C ASP A 204 17.67 1.99 -17.94
N LYS A 205 18.43 3.04 -18.27
CA LYS A 205 18.64 3.45 -19.66
C LYS A 205 19.39 2.40 -20.47
N THR A 206 20.38 1.74 -19.88
CA THR A 206 21.09 0.62 -20.54
C THR A 206 20.20 -0.60 -20.70
N HIS A 207 19.35 -0.94 -19.71
CA HIS A 207 18.46 -2.10 -19.85
C HIS A 207 17.33 -1.85 -20.85
N ASP A 208 16.81 -0.62 -20.94
CA ASP A 208 15.87 -0.23 -21.99
C ASP A 208 16.61 -0.12 -23.34
N GLU A 209 17.82 0.43 -23.44
CA GLU A 209 18.61 0.46 -24.69
C GLU A 209 19.02 -0.95 -25.16
N ASP A 210 19.26 -1.87 -24.24
CA ASP A 210 19.52 -3.28 -24.54
C ASP A 210 18.20 -3.98 -24.92
N GLU A 211 17.10 -3.91 -24.14
CA GLU A 211 15.79 -4.49 -24.52
C GLU A 211 15.25 -3.89 -25.83
N ASP A 212 15.34 -2.58 -26.03
CA ASP A 212 14.93 -1.88 -27.25
C ASP A 212 15.90 -2.20 -28.40
N GLY A 213 17.21 -2.33 -28.13
CA GLY A 213 18.22 -2.75 -29.10
C GLY A 213 17.99 -4.18 -29.58
N GLU A 214 17.56 -5.06 -28.69
CA GLU A 214 17.14 -6.43 -29.01
C GLU A 214 15.76 -6.44 -29.68
N GLU A 215 14.83 -5.53 -29.31
CA GLU A 215 13.47 -5.45 -29.90
C GLU A 215 13.48 -4.84 -31.32
N TYR A 216 14.38 -3.90 -31.63
CA TYR A 216 14.59 -3.39 -32.99
C TYR A 216 15.48 -4.31 -33.85
N ALA A 217 16.45 -5.03 -33.26
CA ALA A 217 17.21 -6.07 -33.98
C ALA A 217 16.40 -7.36 -34.20
N SER A 218 15.32 -7.58 -33.46
CA SER A 218 14.44 -8.76 -33.56
C SER A 218 13.25 -8.57 -34.52
N SER A 219 13.18 -7.45 -35.25
CA SER A 219 12.14 -7.23 -36.26
C SER A 219 12.39 -7.92 -37.62
N ASP A 220 13.47 -8.70 -37.77
CA ASP A 220 13.69 -9.61 -38.91
C ASP A 220 14.39 -10.94 -38.55
N SER A 221 14.14 -11.48 -37.35
CA SER A 221 14.58 -12.84 -37.03
C SER A 221 13.60 -13.51 -36.07
N PRO A 222 13.07 -14.71 -36.39
CA PRO A 222 12.06 -15.34 -35.57
C PRO A 222 12.64 -15.69 -34.21
N THR A 223 11.95 -15.20 -33.17
CA THR A 223 12.02 -15.60 -31.77
C THR A 223 12.60 -16.99 -31.57
N GLU A 224 13.66 -17.06 -30.77
CA GLU A 224 14.16 -18.25 -30.10
C GLU A 224 13.07 -18.80 -29.16
N VAL A 225 12.07 -19.45 -29.74
CA VAL A 225 11.42 -20.58 -29.10
C VAL A 225 12.55 -21.56 -28.85
N LYS A 226 12.67 -22.07 -27.62
CA LYS A 226 13.59 -23.15 -27.30
C LYS A 226 13.06 -24.45 -27.94
N THR A 227 13.10 -24.50 -29.26
CA THR A 227 12.67 -25.62 -30.10
C THR A 227 13.81 -26.61 -30.07
N TRP A 228 13.61 -27.76 -29.42
CA TRP A 228 14.51 -28.91 -29.55
C TRP A 228 14.32 -29.60 -30.92
N GLU A 229 14.18 -28.83 -31.98
CA GLU A 229 14.00 -29.40 -33.31
C GLU A 229 15.35 -29.59 -33.98
N MET A 230 15.58 -30.86 -34.29
CA MET A 230 16.77 -31.41 -34.89
C MET A 230 17.05 -30.65 -36.20
N GLN A 231 18.17 -29.94 -36.25
CA GLN A 231 18.70 -29.44 -37.51
C GLN A 231 18.91 -30.64 -38.45
N PRO A 232 18.22 -30.75 -39.60
CA PRO A 232 18.54 -31.79 -40.56
C PRO A 232 19.93 -31.49 -41.13
N GLN A 233 20.92 -32.30 -40.78
CA GLN A 233 22.19 -32.30 -41.50
C GLN A 233 21.88 -32.68 -42.96
N THR A 234 22.26 -31.81 -43.88
CA THR A 234 22.21 -32.03 -45.32
C THR A 234 22.80 -33.39 -45.67
N ALA A 235 21.97 -34.27 -46.22
CA ALA A 235 22.34 -35.60 -46.65
C ALA A 235 23.30 -35.53 -47.85
N GLY A 236 24.50 -36.09 -47.70
CA GLY A 236 25.32 -36.52 -48.82
C GLY A 236 24.67 -37.73 -49.53
N PRO A 237 24.99 -37.98 -50.81
CA PRO A 237 24.22 -38.86 -51.68
C PRO A 237 24.36 -40.32 -51.27
N GLY A 238 23.25 -40.94 -50.86
CA GLY A 238 23.15 -42.38 -50.56
C GLY A 238 22.41 -42.78 -49.27
N GLY A 239 21.84 -41.82 -48.52
CA GLY A 239 21.21 -42.09 -47.23
C GLY A 239 19.82 -42.73 -47.32
N VAL A 240 19.69 -43.98 -46.86
CA VAL A 240 18.41 -44.59 -46.48
C VAL A 240 17.71 -43.74 -45.41
N PRO A 241 16.37 -43.61 -45.42
CA PRO A 241 15.66 -42.73 -44.49
C PRO A 241 15.78 -43.27 -43.06
N PHE A 242 16.50 -42.53 -42.21
CA PHE A 242 16.60 -42.80 -40.79
C PHE A 242 15.39 -42.16 -40.09
N THR A 243 14.44 -42.98 -39.63
CA THR A 243 13.36 -42.47 -38.79
C THR A 243 13.89 -42.20 -37.37
N PRO A 244 13.52 -41.07 -36.73
CA PRO A 244 14.09 -40.68 -35.45
C PRO A 244 13.65 -41.65 -34.34
N ARG A 245 14.60 -42.48 -33.90
CA ARG A 245 14.42 -43.46 -32.83
C ARG A 245 14.47 -42.74 -31.49
N THR A 246 13.34 -42.68 -30.77
CA THR A 246 13.28 -42.09 -29.43
C THR A 246 14.12 -42.92 -28.44
N GLN A 247 14.75 -42.26 -27.46
CA GLN A 247 15.66 -42.90 -26.49
C GLN A 247 15.04 -44.07 -25.70
N ALA A 248 13.71 -44.19 -25.69
CA ALA A 248 12.98 -45.30 -25.10
C ALA A 248 13.26 -46.66 -25.77
N PHE A 249 13.65 -46.69 -27.05
CA PHE A 249 13.93 -47.95 -27.75
C PHE A 249 15.35 -48.49 -27.50
N HIS A 250 16.31 -47.63 -27.14
CA HIS A 250 17.66 -48.06 -26.78
C HIS A 250 17.72 -48.82 -25.45
N THR A 251 16.80 -48.53 -24.54
CA THR A 251 16.69 -49.23 -23.25
C THR A 251 15.94 -50.56 -23.36
N LEU A 252 15.07 -50.72 -24.37
CA LEU A 252 14.33 -51.95 -24.66
C LEU A 252 15.13 -52.96 -25.49
N ASP A 253 15.96 -52.52 -26.45
CA ASP A 253 16.80 -53.43 -27.26
C ASP A 253 17.85 -54.18 -26.39
N ARG A 254 18.22 -53.61 -25.23
CA ARG A 254 19.18 -54.23 -24.30
C ARG A 254 18.57 -55.30 -23.38
N LYS A 255 17.23 -55.46 -23.35
CA LYS A 255 16.53 -56.31 -22.36
C LYS A 255 15.55 -57.33 -22.93
N LEU A 256 15.70 -57.76 -24.19
CA LEU A 256 14.89 -58.85 -24.73
C LEU A 256 15.67 -60.19 -24.69
N PRO A 257 15.34 -61.12 -23.77
CA PRO A 257 16.04 -62.40 -23.63
C PRO A 257 15.81 -63.38 -24.80
N PHE A 258 14.95 -63.06 -25.77
CA PHE A 258 14.59 -63.97 -26.86
C PHE A 258 15.59 -63.99 -28.03
N ARG A 259 16.60 -63.11 -28.08
CA ARG A 259 17.67 -63.16 -29.09
C ARG A 259 18.81 -64.11 -28.72
N ALA A 260 19.09 -64.27 -27.42
CA ALA A 260 20.12 -65.20 -26.92
C ALA A 260 19.80 -66.68 -27.21
N TYR A 261 18.50 -67.03 -27.25
CA TYR A 261 18.06 -68.39 -27.59
C TYR A 261 18.17 -68.74 -29.08
N ALA A 262 18.24 -67.73 -29.96
CA ALA A 262 18.37 -67.96 -31.41
C ALA A 262 19.83 -68.29 -31.79
N GLU A 263 20.82 -67.70 -31.12
CA GLU A 263 22.24 -67.96 -31.38
C GLU A 263 22.70 -69.33 -30.85
N GLN A 264 22.19 -69.79 -29.71
CA GLN A 264 22.53 -71.13 -29.18
C GLN A 264 22.04 -72.29 -30.07
N ARG A 265 21.02 -72.09 -30.91
CA ARG A 265 20.49 -73.15 -31.77
C ARG A 265 21.30 -73.33 -33.08
N GLN A 266 22.17 -72.39 -33.43
CA GLN A 266 23.03 -72.48 -34.62
C GLN A 266 24.39 -73.16 -34.34
N GLN A 267 24.74 -73.38 -33.06
CA GLN A 267 26.05 -73.92 -32.68
C GLN A 267 26.06 -75.44 -32.45
N TYR A 268 24.92 -76.11 -32.65
CA TYR A 268 24.75 -77.57 -32.52
C TYR A 268 24.03 -78.21 -33.73
N SER A 269 24.27 -77.69 -34.93
CA SER A 269 23.93 -78.41 -36.17
C SER A 269 25.09 -78.44 -37.14
#